data_AF-A0A414FJY7-F1
#
_entry.id   AF-A0A414FJY7-F1
#
_cell.length_a   1.000
_cell.length_b   1.000
_cell.length_c   1.000
_cell.angle_alpha   90.00
_cell.angle_beta   90.00
_cell.angle_gamma   90.00
#
_symmetry.space_group_name_H-M   'P 1'
#
loop_
_entity.id
_entity.type
_entity.pdbx_description
1 polymer ?
#
loop_
_entity_poly.entity_id
_entity_poly.type
_entity_poly.pdbx_seq_one_letter_code
_entity_poly.pdbx_strand_id
1 'polypeptide(L)' 'METVAITSQAPVMPTAWPQSEHIRPVKRRLPNTVDEPKNIGYYLESLRDISSNPDRENILKEFFKESYV' A
#
# COMPACT_ATOMS: atom_id res chain seq x y z
N MET A 1 -14.72 -41.14 -19.77
CA MET A 1 -14.26 -40.27 -18.68
C MET A 1 -12.94 -39.68 -19.13
N GLU A 2 -12.94 -38.46 -19.66
CA GLU A 2 -11.71 -37.84 -20.16
C GLU A 2 -11.17 -36.85 -19.13
N THR A 3 -9.88 -36.95 -18.83
CA THR A 3 -9.20 -36.12 -17.84
C THR A 3 -8.54 -34.94 -18.57
N VAL A 4 -9.17 -33.78 -18.51
CA VAL A 4 -8.59 -32.54 -19.04
C VAL A 4 -7.65 -31.97 -17.99
N ALA A 5 -6.34 -31.97 -18.29
CA ALA A 5 -5.35 -31.33 -17.45
C ALA A 5 -5.43 -29.80 -17.64
N ILE A 6 -5.90 -29.10 -16.60
CA ILE A 6 -5.86 -27.64 -16.55
C ILE A 6 -4.44 -27.25 -16.14
N THR A 7 -3.62 -26.87 -17.11
CA THR A 7 -2.31 -26.30 -16.84
C THR A 7 -2.51 -24.96 -16.15
N SER A 8 -2.22 -24.89 -14.85
CA SER A 8 -2.23 -23.63 -14.09
C SER A 8 -1.19 -22.70 -14.72
N GLN A 9 -1.64 -21.67 -15.43
CA GLN A 9 -0.75 -20.56 -15.79
C GLN A 9 -0.35 -19.87 -14.48
N ALA A 10 0.95 -19.94 -14.16
CA ALA A 10 1.51 -19.16 -13.07
C ALA A 10 1.17 -17.68 -13.29
N PRO A 11 0.78 -16.94 -12.23
CA PRO A 11 0.40 -15.54 -12.36
C PRO A 11 1.54 -14.77 -13.04
N VAL A 12 1.19 -14.05 -14.11
CA VAL A 12 2.09 -13.06 -14.72
C VAL A 12 2.43 -12.07 -13.63
N MET A 13 3.69 -12.05 -13.21
CA MET A 13 4.17 -11.15 -12.17
C MET A 13 3.72 -9.72 -12.49
N PRO A 14 3.02 -9.02 -11.57
CA PRO A 14 2.75 -7.60 -11.77
C PRO A 14 4.10 -6.89 -11.93
N THR A 15 4.15 -5.94 -12.88
CA THR A 15 5.28 -5.07 -13.18
C THR A 15 6.20 -4.93 -11.99
N ALA A 16 7.42 -5.47 -12.13
CA ALA A 16 8.44 -5.44 -11.09
C ALA A 16 8.47 -4.04 -10.48
N TRP A 17 8.18 -3.95 -9.17
CA TRP A 17 8.51 -2.77 -8.39
C TRP A 17 9.93 -2.35 -8.78
N PRO A 18 10.21 -1.06 -9.02
CA PRO A 18 11.57 -0.64 -9.31
C PRO A 18 12.42 -1.24 -8.22
N GLN A 19 13.36 -2.12 -8.62
CA GLN A 19 14.30 -2.72 -7.68
C GLN A 19 14.85 -1.55 -6.90
N SER A 20 14.54 -1.48 -5.61
CA SER A 20 14.95 -0.36 -4.79
C SER A 20 16.47 -0.31 -4.96
N GLU A 21 16.95 0.71 -5.69
CA GLU A 21 18.38 0.96 -5.78
C GLU A 21 18.88 0.88 -4.36
N HIS A 22 19.93 0.08 -4.10
CA HIS A 22 20.43 -0.21 -2.77
C HIS A 22 20.39 1.06 -1.92
N ILE A 23 19.33 1.22 -1.10
CA ILE A 23 19.05 2.48 -0.42
C ILE A 23 20.07 2.48 0.71
N ARG A 24 21.25 3.05 0.42
CA ARG A 24 22.25 3.28 1.44
C ARG A 24 21.54 4.11 2.50
N PRO A 25 21.48 3.67 3.77
CA PRO A 25 20.88 4.48 4.81
C PRO A 25 21.59 5.83 4.77
N VAL A 26 20.86 6.86 4.37
CA VAL A 26 21.37 8.23 4.40
C VAL A 26 21.79 8.45 5.84
N LYS A 27 23.08 8.70 6.07
CA LYS A 27 23.58 9.05 7.40
C LYS A 27 22.66 10.15 7.94
N ARG A 28 21.99 9.87 9.06
CA ARG A 28 21.05 10.80 9.72
C ARG A 28 21.70 12.18 9.75
N ARG A 29 21.10 13.15 9.07
CA ARG A 29 21.60 14.54 9.04
C ARG A 29 21.25 15.20 10.36
N LEU A 30 22.07 14.93 11.37
CA LEU A 30 21.90 15.38 12.76
C LEU A 30 20.62 14.80 13.40
N PRO A 31 20.63 14.52 14.71
CA PRO A 31 19.40 14.16 15.41
C PRO A 31 18.43 15.35 15.41
N ASN A 32 17.14 15.08 15.17
CA ASN A 32 16.01 16.03 15.27
C ASN A 32 15.89 17.09 14.17
N THR A 33 16.29 16.82 12.93
CA THR A 33 15.87 17.65 11.80
C THR A 33 14.37 17.49 11.53
N VAL A 34 13.70 18.57 11.08
CA VAL A 34 12.26 18.56 10.74
C VAL A 34 11.92 17.49 9.68
N ASP A 35 12.88 17.21 8.79
CA ASP A 35 12.80 16.22 7.71
C ASP A 35 13.32 14.82 8.10
N GLU A 36 13.43 14.49 9.40
CA GLU A 36 13.75 13.11 9.76
C GLU A 36 12.65 12.14 9.28
N PRO A 37 13.02 11.01 8.67
CA PRO A 37 12.06 9.96 8.32
C PRO A 37 11.32 9.50 9.58
N LYS A 38 10.00 9.65 9.59
CA LYS A 38 9.16 9.20 10.71
C LYS A 38 8.71 7.76 10.50
N ASN A 39 8.37 7.08 11.60
CA ASN A 39 7.72 5.78 11.53
C ASN A 39 6.41 5.91 10.73
N ILE A 40 6.06 4.89 9.94
CA ILE A 40 4.83 4.84 9.15
C ILE A 40 3.57 5.19 9.99
N GLY A 41 3.53 4.79 11.26
CA GLY A 41 2.44 5.12 12.18
C GLY A 41 2.19 6.62 12.34
N TYR A 42 3.21 7.47 12.27
CA TYR A 42 3.05 8.93 12.32
C TYR A 42 2.14 9.43 11.19
N TYR A 43 2.30 8.89 9.98
CA TYR A 43 1.52 9.30 8.82
C TYR A 43 0.12 8.67 8.83
N LEU A 44 -0.01 7.47 9.42
CA LEU A 44 -1.28 6.75 9.49
C LEU A 44 -2.16 7.19 10.67
N GLU A 45 -1.62 7.89 11.67
CA GLU A 45 -2.38 8.34 12.84
C GLU A 45 -3.62 9.16 12.45
N SER A 46 -3.50 10.03 11.45
CA SER A 46 -4.63 10.85 10.96
C SER A 46 -5.71 10.05 10.22
N LEU A 47 -5.42 8.80 9.85
CA LEU A 47 -6.39 7.88 9.26
C LEU A 47 -7.09 7.04 10.32
N ARG A 48 -6.64 7.10 11.58
CA ARG A 48 -7.33 6.47 12.69
C ARG A 48 -8.73 7.07 12.82
N ASP A 49 -9.72 6.20 12.94
CA ASP A 49 -11.14 6.58 13.04
C ASP A 49 -11.62 7.48 11.90
N ILE A 50 -11.02 7.38 10.70
CA ILE A 50 -11.37 8.21 9.54
C ILE A 50 -12.85 8.12 9.15
N SER A 51 -13.49 6.98 9.41
CA SER A 51 -14.91 6.74 9.17
C SER A 51 -15.84 7.35 10.22
N SER A 52 -15.31 7.96 11.29
CA SER A 52 -16.13 8.70 12.27
C SER A 52 -16.78 9.95 11.65
N ASN A 53 -16.19 10.47 10.58
CA ASN A 53 -16.77 11.54 9.78
C ASN A 53 -17.67 10.94 8.68
N PRO A 54 -18.96 11.30 8.63
CA PRO A 54 -19.92 10.69 7.70
C PRO A 54 -19.61 10.98 6.22
N ASP A 55 -19.03 12.14 5.91
CA ASP A 55 -18.63 12.49 4.55
C ASP A 55 -17.48 11.58 4.08
N ARG A 56 -16.49 11.37 4.95
CA ARG A 56 -15.37 10.46 4.66
C ARG A 56 -15.82 9.01 4.57
N GLU A 57 -16.77 8.59 5.40
CA GLU A 57 -17.33 7.23 5.35
C GLU A 57 -18.00 6.94 4.01
N ASN A 58 -18.77 7.89 3.46
CA ASN A 58 -19.40 7.73 2.15
C ASN A 58 -18.38 7.59 1.02
N ILE A 59 -17.33 8.43 1.01
CA ILE A 59 -16.25 8.34 0.02
C ILE A 59 -15.57 6.97 0.10
N LEU A 60 -15.29 6.47 1.30
CA LEU A 60 -14.69 5.15 1.49
C LEU A 60 -15.61 4.04 0.97
N LYS A 61 -16.91 4.12 1.24
CA LYS A 61 -17.89 3.16 0.73
C LYS A 61 -17.96 3.14 -0.79
N GLU A 62 -17.91 4.30 -1.45
CA GLU A 62 -17.88 4.41 -2.91
C GLU A 62 -16.60 3.78 -3.48
N PHE A 63 -15.44 4.16 -2.93
CA PHE A 63 -14.14 3.62 -3.35
C PHE A 63 -14.08 2.08 -3.27
N PHE A 64 -14.56 1.49 -2.17
CA PHE A 64 -14.56 0.04 -1.99
C PHE A 64 -15.63 -0.68 -2.83
N LYS A 65 -16.69 0.00 -3.25
CA LYS A 65 -17.71 -0.60 -4.14
C LYS A 65 -17.20 -0.71 -5.57
N GLU A 66 -16.42 0.27 -6.04
CA GLU A 66 -15.85 0.28 -7.39
C GLU A 66 -14.71 -0.73 -7.58
N SER A 67 -14.18 -1.32 -6.51
CA SER A 67 -13.07 -2.28 -6.58
C SER A 67 -13.50 -3.72 -6.91
N TYR A 68 -14.81 -3.98 -7.02
CA TYR A 68 -15.34 -5.27 -7.47
C TYR A 68 -15.64 -5.19 -8.98
N VAL A 69 -14.61 -5.37 -9.81
CA VAL A 69 -14.72 -5.60 -11.26
C VAL A 69 -14.28 -7.02 -11.56
#